data_AF-A0A7I7QE99-F1
#
_entry.id   AF-A0A7I7QE99-F1
#
_cell.length_a   1.000
_cell.length_b   1.000
_cell.length_c   1.000
_cell.angle_alpha   90.00
_cell.angle_beta   90.00
_cell.angle_gamma   90.00
#
_symmetry.space_group_name_H-M   'P 1'
#
loop_
_entity.id
_entity.type
_entity.pdbx_description
1 polymer ?
#
loop_
_entity_poly.entity_id
_entity_poly.type
_entity_poly.pdbx_seq_one_letter_code
_entity_poly.pdbx_strand_id
1 'polypeptide(L)'
;MRPTRAPSPILRWAVTAVGLVLIAYLAVLDARPSIDDSFPAWLGWFGEPGSMPTLAVVVVVLIWASVLNFRSGSHRVVGVSFTLIAALVPMTAVLGLTSYWGCHDANHPAFFTPLMATASLVKGGTGDFSVSGKTCPSPTPVGLELARIAALSAIFTGLGGAVVGVFRSQVDRLRANWAESVTAIVGVDSDTQSMISAVARTLDRRGTLVVITGASDERVQRARRQGARVVLVDFNTPSTLVSLRLWRRLSRLYLMAPDPALNLMWLDQISRRLSEIAHKRRLPLIVRMDDP
;
A
#
# COMPACT_ATOMS: atom_id res chain seq x y z
N MET A 1 -1.67 -16.37 13.71
CA MET A 1 -2.84 -15.52 13.37
C MET A 1 -3.48 -16.09 12.11
N ARG A 2 -4.78 -16.40 12.14
CA ARG A 2 -5.54 -17.03 11.03
C ARG A 2 -5.27 -16.34 9.69
N PRO A 3 -5.20 -17.08 8.56
CA PRO A 3 -5.13 -16.45 7.25
C PRO A 3 -6.41 -15.63 7.06
N THR A 4 -6.27 -14.31 7.09
CA THR A 4 -7.35 -13.40 6.71
C THR A 4 -7.68 -13.70 5.25
N ARG A 5 -8.81 -14.39 5.02
CA ARG A 5 -9.38 -14.61 3.69
C ARG A 5 -9.36 -13.28 2.94
N ALA A 6 -8.93 -13.32 1.69
CA ALA A 6 -9.13 -12.18 0.80
C ALA A 6 -10.62 -11.81 0.86
N PRO A 7 -10.97 -10.52 1.02
CA PRO A 7 -12.36 -10.11 1.04
C PRO A 7 -13.04 -10.55 -0.27
N SER A 8 -14.30 -10.98 -0.18
CA SER A 8 -15.03 -11.39 -1.38
C SER A 8 -15.08 -10.20 -2.35
N PRO A 9 -14.87 -10.44 -3.66
CA PRO A 9 -14.89 -9.35 -4.64
C PRO A 9 -16.22 -8.60 -4.61
N ILE A 10 -17.32 -9.32 -4.34
CA ILE A 10 -18.67 -8.77 -4.20
C ILE A 10 -18.75 -7.76 -3.05
N LEU A 11 -18.23 -8.09 -1.86
CA LEU A 11 -18.25 -7.18 -0.71
C LEU A 11 -17.43 -5.92 -1.00
N ARG A 12 -16.28 -6.06 -1.66
CA ARG A 12 -15.44 -4.93 -2.06
C ARG A 12 -16.22 -3.99 -2.99
N TRP A 13 -16.80 -4.53 -4.06
CA TRP A 13 -17.59 -3.75 -5.02
C TRP A 13 -18.79 -3.09 -4.36
N ALA A 14 -19.49 -3.80 -3.46
CA ALA A 14 -20.62 -3.26 -2.72
C ALA A 14 -20.20 -2.07 -1.83
N VAL A 15 -19.13 -2.21 -1.04
CA VAL A 15 -18.66 -1.12 -0.16
C VAL A 15 -18.15 0.08 -0.96
N THR A 16 -17.46 -0.14 -2.09
CA THR A 16 -17.04 0.95 -2.97
C THR A 16 -18.23 1.65 -3.62
N ALA A 17 -19.24 0.89 -4.06
CA ALA A 17 -20.45 1.46 -4.66
C ALA A 17 -21.23 2.27 -3.62
N VAL A 18 -21.38 1.76 -2.40
CA VAL A 18 -22.01 2.49 -1.28
C VAL A 18 -21.25 3.80 -1.02
N GLY A 19 -19.91 3.76 -0.94
CA GLY A 19 -19.11 4.98 -0.76
C GLY A 19 -19.33 6.02 -1.87
N LEU A 20 -19.37 5.59 -3.14
CA LEU A 20 -19.64 6.49 -4.27
C LEU A 20 -21.05 7.08 -4.22
N VAL A 21 -22.05 6.27 -3.86
CA VAL A 21 -23.44 6.73 -3.69
C VAL A 21 -23.54 7.76 -2.58
N LEU A 22 -22.85 7.55 -1.45
CA LEU A 22 -22.82 8.52 -0.35
C LEU A 22 -22.18 9.85 -0.77
N ILE A 23 -21.08 9.82 -1.52
CA ILE A 23 -20.44 11.04 -2.05
C ILE A 23 -21.36 11.76 -3.03
N ALA A 24 -21.98 11.02 -3.96
CA ALA A 24 -22.91 11.59 -4.93
C ALA A 24 -24.13 12.21 -4.25
N TYR A 25 -24.66 11.56 -3.21
CA TYR A 25 -25.76 12.07 -2.40
C TYR A 25 -25.41 13.40 -1.74
N LEU A 26 -24.26 13.49 -1.06
CA LEU A 26 -23.81 14.74 -0.43
C LEU A 26 -23.55 15.84 -1.46
N ALA A 27 -22.98 15.51 -2.62
CA ALA A 27 -22.75 16.46 -3.70
C ALA A 27 -24.06 17.06 -4.24
N VAL A 28 -25.13 16.25 -4.34
CA VAL A 28 -26.46 16.70 -4.74
C VAL A 28 -27.09 17.59 -3.67
N LEU A 29 -26.96 17.21 -2.39
CA LEU A 29 -27.49 17.99 -1.28
C LEU A 29 -26.80 19.36 -1.17
N ASP A 30 -25.48 19.41 -1.31
CA ASP A 30 -24.70 20.64 -1.34
C ASP A 30 -25.08 21.57 -2.50
N ALA A 31 -25.33 21.00 -3.68
CA ALA A 31 -25.74 21.76 -4.85
C ALA A 31 -27.20 22.24 -4.78
N ARG A 32 -28.06 21.52 -4.06
CA ARG A 32 -29.51 21.82 -3.93
C ARG A 32 -29.99 21.53 -2.50
N PRO A 33 -29.80 22.48 -1.56
CA PRO A 33 -30.20 22.30 -0.17
C PRO A 33 -31.72 22.16 0.02
N SER A 34 -32.54 22.59 -0.95
CA SER A 34 -34.01 22.48 -0.91
C SER A 34 -34.56 21.04 -1.02
N ILE A 35 -33.70 20.05 -1.25
CA ILE A 35 -34.11 18.64 -1.34
C ILE A 35 -34.30 18.04 0.08
N ASP A 36 -33.68 18.63 1.10
CA ASP A 36 -33.75 18.14 2.49
C ASP A 36 -35.18 18.18 3.04
N ASP A 37 -35.96 19.20 2.66
CA ASP A 37 -37.36 19.37 3.06
C ASP A 37 -38.31 18.26 2.54
N SER A 38 -37.86 17.47 1.57
CA SER A 38 -38.66 16.39 0.96
C SER A 38 -38.42 15.02 1.61
N PHE A 39 -37.46 14.89 2.54
CA PHE A 39 -37.10 13.61 3.13
C PHE A 39 -37.93 13.28 4.38
N PRO A 40 -38.17 11.97 4.65
CA PRO A 40 -38.77 11.54 5.90
C PRO A 40 -37.92 11.97 7.11
N ALA A 41 -38.57 12.35 8.22
CA ALA A 41 -37.89 12.83 9.43
C ALA A 41 -36.83 11.86 10.02
N TRP A 42 -36.91 10.56 9.72
CA TRP A 42 -35.92 9.56 10.16
C TRP A 42 -34.63 9.55 9.32
N LEU A 43 -34.61 10.23 8.17
CA LEU A 43 -33.47 10.39 7.28
C LEU A 43 -32.90 11.82 7.27
N GLY A 44 -33.65 12.81 7.76
CA GLY A 44 -33.23 14.22 7.77
C GLY A 44 -31.97 14.51 8.59
N TRP A 45 -31.56 13.60 9.49
CA TRP A 45 -30.28 13.73 10.20
C TRP A 45 -29.05 13.49 9.32
N PHE A 46 -29.23 12.81 8.18
CA PHE A 46 -28.15 12.39 7.27
C PHE A 46 -27.96 13.43 6.16
N GLY A 47 -27.08 14.40 6.39
CA GLY A 47 -26.84 15.51 5.47
C GLY A 47 -27.01 16.89 6.09
N GLU A 48 -27.65 16.96 7.26
CA GLU A 48 -27.85 18.20 8.01
C GLU A 48 -26.52 18.92 8.30
N PRO A 49 -26.42 20.24 8.09
CA PRO A 49 -25.21 21.02 8.37
C PRO A 49 -24.69 20.78 9.79
N GLY A 50 -23.43 20.37 9.95
CA GLY A 50 -22.82 20.07 11.25
C GLY A 50 -23.15 18.68 11.83
N SER A 51 -23.80 17.79 11.07
CA SER A 51 -24.11 16.42 11.51
C SER A 51 -22.87 15.53 11.61
N MET A 52 -22.28 15.47 12.81
CA MET A 52 -21.20 14.55 13.20
C MET A 52 -21.44 13.06 12.84
N PRO A 53 -22.65 12.47 13.02
CA PRO A 53 -22.84 11.06 12.68
C PRO A 53 -22.76 10.81 11.17
N THR A 54 -23.23 11.74 10.34
CA THR A 54 -23.13 11.65 8.86
C THR A 54 -21.67 11.58 8.44
N LEU A 55 -20.85 12.49 8.98
CA LEU A 55 -19.42 12.55 8.71
C LEU A 55 -18.71 11.26 9.15
N ALA A 56 -19.01 10.76 10.36
CA ALA A 56 -18.42 9.53 10.88
C ALA A 56 -18.74 8.32 9.99
N VAL A 57 -19.99 8.17 9.55
CA VAL A 57 -20.41 7.05 8.68
C VAL A 57 -19.64 7.08 7.35
N VAL A 58 -19.56 8.24 6.70
CA VAL A 58 -18.88 8.36 5.41
C VAL A 58 -17.39 8.08 5.53
N VAL A 59 -16.73 8.63 6.56
CA VAL A 59 -15.30 8.38 6.82
C VAL A 59 -15.05 6.88 7.07
N VAL A 60 -15.88 6.22 7.88
CA VAL A 60 -15.74 4.79 8.16
C VAL A 60 -15.90 3.97 6.88
N VAL A 61 -16.90 4.26 6.04
CA VAL A 61 -17.12 3.57 4.76
C VAL A 61 -15.91 3.74 3.83
N LEU A 62 -15.34 4.94 3.74
CA LEU A 62 -14.15 5.21 2.89
C LEU A 62 -12.90 4.51 3.40
N ILE A 63 -12.68 4.48 4.71
CA ILE A 63 -11.61 3.71 5.34
C ILE A 63 -11.80 2.23 5.01
N TRP A 64 -13.02 1.72 5.13
CA TRP A 64 -13.30 0.33 4.89
C TRP A 64 -13.12 -0.06 3.42
N ALA A 65 -13.59 0.76 2.49
CA ALA A 65 -13.37 0.62 1.06
C ALA A 65 -11.87 0.56 0.74
N SER A 66 -11.09 1.49 1.31
CA SER A 66 -9.64 1.55 1.15
C SER A 66 -8.96 0.27 1.67
N VAL A 67 -9.28 -0.15 2.90
CA VAL A 67 -8.74 -1.37 3.52
C VAL A 67 -9.07 -2.64 2.71
N LEU A 68 -10.31 -2.76 2.22
CA LEU A 68 -10.73 -3.91 1.41
C LEU A 68 -9.99 -3.94 0.07
N ASN A 69 -9.78 -2.78 -0.55
CA ASN A 69 -9.03 -2.68 -1.79
C ASN A 69 -7.55 -3.05 -1.56
N PHE A 70 -6.94 -2.56 -0.47
CA PHE A 70 -5.56 -2.90 -0.07
C PHE A 70 -5.35 -4.37 0.21
N ARG A 71 -6.30 -5.02 0.87
CA ARG A 71 -6.17 -6.44 1.19
C ARG A 71 -6.27 -7.36 -0.02
N SER A 72 -6.87 -6.88 -1.12
CA SER A 72 -7.12 -7.67 -2.32
C SER A 72 -6.01 -7.58 -3.37
N GLY A 73 -5.19 -6.53 -3.35
CA GLY A 73 -4.16 -6.29 -4.36
C GLY A 73 -2.73 -6.40 -3.81
N SER A 74 -1.84 -7.07 -4.54
CA SER A 74 -0.38 -7.06 -4.28
C SER A 74 0.26 -5.77 -4.81
N HIS A 75 -0.34 -4.61 -4.53
CA HIS A 75 0.20 -3.34 -5.00
C HIS A 75 1.32 -2.86 -4.06
N ARG A 76 2.47 -2.48 -4.65
CA ARG A 76 3.57 -1.85 -3.89
C ARG A 76 3.03 -0.59 -3.20
N VAL A 77 3.59 -0.25 -2.03
CA VAL A 77 3.16 0.90 -1.20
C VAL A 77 3.09 2.23 -1.97
N VAL A 78 3.92 2.38 -3.00
CA VAL A 78 3.89 3.55 -3.91
C VAL A 78 2.60 3.62 -4.75
N GLY A 79 2.12 2.47 -5.26
CA GLY A 79 0.84 2.40 -5.99
C GLY A 79 -0.37 2.60 -5.08
N VAL A 80 -0.25 2.24 -3.80
CA VAL A 80 -1.27 2.50 -2.77
C VAL A 80 -1.45 3.99 -2.52
N SER A 81 -0.35 4.73 -2.37
CA SER A 81 -0.42 6.18 -2.15
C SER A 81 -1.00 6.90 -3.36
N PHE A 82 -0.60 6.47 -4.57
CA PHE A 82 -1.13 7.03 -5.81
C PHE A 82 -2.63 6.79 -5.98
N THR A 83 -3.12 5.57 -5.73
CA THR A 83 -4.55 5.24 -5.86
C THR A 83 -5.42 5.97 -4.84
N LEU A 84 -4.94 6.14 -3.61
CA LEU A 84 -5.62 6.97 -2.61
C LEU A 84 -5.72 8.43 -3.03
N ILE A 85 -4.61 9.02 -3.50
CA ILE A 85 -4.58 10.41 -3.97
C ILE A 85 -5.51 10.56 -5.18
N ALA A 86 -5.47 9.62 -6.13
CA ALA A 86 -6.34 9.61 -7.29
C ALA A 86 -7.84 9.46 -6.95
N ALA A 87 -8.20 8.98 -5.75
CA ALA A 87 -9.58 8.96 -5.27
C ALA A 87 -9.93 10.22 -4.46
N LEU A 88 -9.06 10.63 -3.53
CA LEU A 88 -9.30 11.75 -2.62
C LEU A 88 -9.32 13.11 -3.33
N VAL A 89 -8.47 13.31 -4.33
CA VAL A 89 -8.40 14.57 -5.10
C VAL A 89 -9.71 14.84 -5.87
N PRO A 90 -10.22 13.93 -6.73
CA PRO A 90 -11.49 14.16 -7.40
C PRO A 90 -12.66 14.24 -6.41
N MET A 91 -12.65 13.47 -5.32
CA MET A 91 -13.66 13.60 -4.27
C MET A 91 -13.68 15.02 -3.66
N THR A 92 -12.51 15.56 -3.33
CA THR A 92 -12.34 16.94 -2.84
C THR A 92 -12.84 17.95 -3.88
N ALA A 93 -12.50 17.74 -5.15
CA ALA A 93 -12.90 18.62 -6.23
C ALA A 93 -14.42 18.64 -6.44
N VAL A 94 -15.07 17.48 -6.45
CA VAL A 94 -16.53 17.37 -6.61
C VAL A 94 -17.23 18.02 -5.44
N LEU A 95 -16.93 17.61 -4.21
CA LEU A 95 -17.59 18.12 -3.01
C LEU A 95 -17.35 19.62 -2.84
N GLY A 96 -16.10 20.09 -2.98
CA GLY A 96 -15.80 21.52 -2.88
C GLY A 96 -16.52 22.35 -3.95
N LEU A 97 -16.54 21.88 -5.21
CA LEU A 97 -17.20 22.61 -6.29
C LEU A 97 -18.71 22.68 -6.09
N THR A 98 -19.34 21.60 -5.60
CA THR A 98 -20.77 21.59 -5.29
C THR A 98 -21.11 22.46 -4.09
N SER A 99 -20.30 22.43 -3.01
CA SER A 99 -20.54 23.27 -1.83
C SER A 99 -20.41 24.76 -2.12
N TYR A 100 -19.50 25.16 -3.02
CA TYR A 100 -19.30 26.56 -3.40
C TYR A 100 -20.17 27.01 -4.58
N TRP A 101 -20.96 26.13 -5.20
CA TRP A 101 -21.74 26.43 -6.40
C TRP A 101 -22.70 27.62 -6.21
N GLY A 102 -23.29 27.73 -5.03
CA GLY A 102 -24.17 28.85 -4.65
C GLY A 102 -23.43 30.15 -4.30
N CYS A 103 -22.10 30.15 -4.18
CA CYS A 103 -21.31 31.29 -3.75
C CYS A 103 -20.85 32.15 -4.94
N HIS A 104 -21.80 32.87 -5.55
CA HIS A 104 -21.54 33.81 -6.63
C HIS A 104 -22.32 35.11 -6.45
N ASP A 105 -21.81 36.20 -7.02
CA ASP A 105 -22.42 37.53 -6.92
C ASP A 105 -22.09 38.32 -8.21
N ALA A 106 -22.64 39.52 -8.39
CA ALA A 106 -22.42 40.34 -9.59
C ALA A 106 -20.93 40.61 -9.90
N ASN A 107 -20.09 40.63 -8.86
CA ASN A 107 -18.64 40.83 -8.97
C ASN A 107 -17.83 39.51 -8.96
N HIS A 108 -18.47 38.36 -8.77
CA HIS A 108 -17.83 37.06 -8.59
C HIS A 108 -18.49 36.00 -9.51
N PRO A 109 -17.90 35.67 -10.67
CA PRO A 109 -18.52 34.82 -11.69
C PRO A 109 -18.84 33.41 -11.19
N ALA A 110 -20.00 32.88 -11.60
CA ALA A 110 -20.60 31.65 -11.07
C ALA A 110 -19.78 30.37 -11.26
N PHE A 111 -18.85 30.33 -12.22
CA PHE A 111 -18.00 29.15 -12.47
C PHE A 111 -16.58 29.29 -11.88
N PHE A 112 -15.95 30.45 -12.05
CA PHE A 112 -14.54 30.63 -11.66
C PHE A 112 -14.36 30.79 -10.15
N THR A 113 -15.33 31.41 -9.46
CA THR A 113 -15.31 31.59 -8.01
C THR A 113 -15.27 30.24 -7.27
N PRO A 114 -16.21 29.30 -7.50
CA PRO A 114 -16.18 28.01 -6.81
C PRO A 114 -14.98 27.15 -7.22
N LEU A 115 -14.51 27.28 -8.47
CA LEU A 115 -13.30 26.58 -8.93
C LEU A 115 -12.06 27.06 -8.16
N MET A 116 -11.87 28.37 -7.99
CA MET A 116 -10.75 28.94 -7.25
C MET A 116 -10.84 28.62 -5.75
N ALA A 117 -12.04 28.69 -5.17
CA ALA A 117 -12.26 28.30 -3.78
C ALA A 117 -11.89 26.82 -3.55
N THR A 118 -12.28 25.93 -4.46
CA THR A 118 -11.93 24.50 -4.41
C THR A 118 -10.44 24.26 -4.63
N ALA A 119 -9.80 24.99 -5.54
CA ALA A 119 -8.36 24.92 -5.75
C ALA A 119 -7.57 25.31 -4.49
N SER A 120 -8.09 26.26 -3.70
CA SER A 120 -7.50 26.62 -2.41
C SER A 120 -7.51 25.46 -1.42
N LEU A 121 -8.57 24.64 -1.39
CA LEU A 121 -8.67 23.45 -0.54
C LEU A 121 -7.58 22.43 -0.90
N VAL A 122 -7.38 22.16 -2.20
CA VAL A 122 -6.36 21.22 -2.68
C VAL A 122 -4.94 21.71 -2.36
N LYS A 123 -4.74 23.02 -2.33
CA LYS A 123 -3.48 23.66 -1.91
C LYS A 123 -3.26 23.62 -0.38
N GLY A 124 -4.25 23.18 0.40
CA GLY A 124 -4.21 23.09 1.86
C GLY A 124 -4.84 24.27 2.59
N GLY A 125 -5.60 25.13 1.91
CA GLY A 125 -6.37 26.19 2.54
C GLY A 125 -7.58 25.62 3.27
N THR A 126 -7.65 25.82 4.59
CA THR A 126 -8.80 25.41 5.42
C THR A 126 -9.66 26.58 5.88
N GLY A 127 -9.33 27.80 5.46
CA GLY A 127 -10.04 29.02 5.84
C GLY A 127 -11.46 29.07 5.27
N ASP A 128 -12.29 29.91 5.88
CA ASP A 128 -13.62 30.20 5.36
C ASP A 128 -13.51 31.15 4.17
N PHE A 129 -14.16 30.75 3.08
CA PHE A 129 -14.21 31.58 1.88
C PHE A 129 -15.21 32.71 2.12
N SER A 130 -14.82 33.94 1.81
CA SER A 130 -15.70 35.10 1.95
C SER A 130 -15.99 35.72 0.58
N VAL A 131 -17.27 35.96 0.32
CA VAL A 131 -17.75 36.66 -0.88
C VAL A 131 -18.42 37.94 -0.41
N SER A 132 -17.95 39.08 -0.92
CA SER A 132 -18.50 40.40 -0.57
C SER A 132 -18.56 40.67 0.95
N GLY A 133 -17.55 40.18 1.71
CA GLY A 133 -17.43 40.40 3.16
C GLY A 133 -18.27 39.47 4.05
N LYS A 134 -19.00 38.50 3.47
CA LYS A 134 -19.73 37.46 4.22
C LYS A 134 -19.12 36.08 3.97
N THR A 135 -19.08 35.24 5.00
CA THR A 135 -18.66 33.83 4.88
C THR A 135 -19.66 33.07 4.01
N CYS A 136 -19.15 32.33 3.03
CA CYS A 136 -19.94 31.53 2.10
C CYS A 136 -19.26 30.18 1.86
N PRO A 137 -20.00 29.05 1.94
CA PRO A 137 -21.42 28.91 2.26
C PRO A 137 -21.73 29.07 3.77
N SER A 138 -22.94 29.53 4.09
CA SER A 138 -23.48 29.63 5.46
C SER A 138 -24.95 29.18 5.48
N PRO A 139 -25.33 28.14 6.24
CA PRO A 139 -24.49 27.31 7.13
C PRO A 139 -23.48 26.44 6.35
N THR A 140 -22.42 25.99 7.01
CA THR A 140 -21.37 25.16 6.38
C THR A 140 -21.89 23.75 6.12
N PRO A 141 -21.94 23.30 4.85
CA PRO A 141 -22.44 21.96 4.53
C PRO A 141 -21.43 20.87 4.91
N VAL A 142 -21.93 19.68 5.24
CA VAL A 142 -21.10 18.52 5.63
C VAL A 142 -20.18 18.08 4.50
N GLY A 143 -20.58 18.26 3.24
CA GLY A 143 -19.74 17.95 2.07
C GLY A 143 -18.45 18.79 2.04
N LEU A 144 -18.50 20.05 2.48
CA LEU A 144 -17.32 20.92 2.55
C LEU A 144 -16.35 20.48 3.65
N GLU A 145 -16.85 20.06 4.80
CA GLU A 145 -16.02 19.51 5.88
C GLU A 145 -15.31 18.22 5.42
N LEU A 146 -16.04 17.36 4.72
CA LEU A 146 -15.50 16.14 4.15
C LEU A 146 -14.45 16.43 3.07
N ALA A 147 -14.66 17.46 2.24
CA ALA A 147 -13.67 17.92 1.25
C ALA A 147 -12.39 18.42 1.93
N ARG A 148 -12.49 19.20 3.02
CA ARG A 148 -11.34 19.67 3.81
C ARG A 148 -10.54 18.50 4.39
N ILE A 149 -11.22 17.51 4.99
CA ILE A 149 -10.58 16.30 5.54
C ILE A 149 -9.93 15.48 4.44
N ALA A 150 -10.60 15.30 3.30
CA ALA A 150 -10.07 14.57 2.15
C ALA A 150 -8.83 15.24 1.56
N ALA A 151 -8.83 16.57 1.43
CA ALA A 151 -7.69 17.35 0.96
C ALA A 151 -6.47 17.18 1.88
N LEU A 152 -6.65 17.36 3.19
CA LEU A 152 -5.58 17.16 4.18
C LEU A 152 -5.05 15.73 4.16
N SER A 153 -5.95 14.75 4.09
CA SER A 153 -5.59 13.33 3.99
C SER A 153 -4.78 13.05 2.73
N ALA A 154 -5.13 13.65 1.59
CA ALA A 154 -4.38 13.50 0.34
C ALA A 154 -2.97 14.09 0.46
N ILE A 155 -2.80 15.25 1.11
CA ILE A 155 -1.49 15.86 1.35
C ILE A 155 -0.62 14.96 2.24
N PHE A 156 -1.15 14.51 3.39
CA PHE A 156 -0.41 13.62 4.28
C PHE A 156 -0.09 12.27 3.62
N THR A 157 -1.01 11.73 2.81
CA THR A 157 -0.78 10.50 2.05
C THR A 157 0.28 10.70 0.96
N GLY A 158 0.28 11.84 0.27
CA GLY A 158 1.31 12.21 -0.69
C GLY A 158 2.69 12.32 -0.07
N LEU A 159 2.80 13.05 1.05
CA LEU A 159 4.04 13.19 1.81
C LEU A 159 4.52 11.83 2.34
N GLY A 160 3.63 11.07 2.99
CA GLY A 160 3.93 9.74 3.52
C GLY A 160 4.35 8.76 2.42
N GLY A 161 3.67 8.77 1.28
CA GLY A 161 3.99 7.96 0.12
C GLY A 161 5.37 8.29 -0.49
N ALA A 162 5.69 9.58 -0.61
CA ALA A 162 7.00 10.04 -1.09
C ALA A 162 8.12 9.65 -0.12
N VAL A 163 7.93 9.88 1.19
CA VAL A 163 8.89 9.49 2.23
C VAL A 163 9.10 7.97 2.24
N VAL A 164 8.04 7.16 2.19
CA VAL A 164 8.17 5.69 2.12
C VAL A 164 8.83 5.24 0.82
N GLY A 165 8.59 5.94 -0.29
CA GLY A 165 9.27 5.70 -1.56
C GLY A 165 10.78 5.95 -1.49
N VAL A 166 11.19 7.07 -0.89
CA VAL A 166 12.60 7.47 -0.70
C VAL A 166 13.30 6.57 0.33
N PHE A 167 12.63 6.23 1.42
CA PHE A 167 13.16 5.36 2.49
C PHE A 167 12.83 3.89 2.28
N ARG A 168 12.52 3.46 1.05
CA ARG A 168 12.17 2.08 0.76
C ARG A 168 13.21 1.09 1.27
N SER A 169 14.50 1.42 1.15
CA SER A 169 15.60 0.59 1.67
C SER A 169 15.57 0.45 3.19
N GLN A 170 15.22 1.51 3.93
CA GLN A 170 15.14 1.49 5.39
C GLN A 170 13.85 0.83 5.90
N VAL A 171 12.73 1.05 5.22
CA VAL A 171 11.44 0.39 5.54
C VAL A 171 11.52 -1.10 5.23
N ASP A 172 12.11 -1.47 4.09
CA ASP A 172 12.37 -2.85 3.77
C ASP A 172 13.37 -3.44 4.79
N ARG A 173 14.41 -2.69 5.20
CA ARG A 173 15.36 -3.14 6.23
C ARG A 173 14.72 -3.28 7.61
N LEU A 174 13.77 -2.43 7.98
CA LEU A 174 12.99 -2.53 9.20
C LEU A 174 12.07 -3.76 9.14
N ARG A 175 11.33 -3.95 8.05
CA ARG A 175 10.49 -5.13 7.83
C ARG A 175 11.30 -6.44 7.79
N ALA A 176 12.50 -6.42 7.23
CA ALA A 176 13.39 -7.59 7.24
C ALA A 176 14.11 -7.81 8.56
N ASN A 177 14.40 -6.76 9.35
CA ASN A 177 14.88 -6.94 10.72
C ASN A 177 13.82 -7.61 11.61
N TRP A 178 12.55 -7.39 11.28
CA TRP A 178 11.39 -8.07 11.85
C TRP A 178 11.12 -9.46 11.23
N ALA A 179 11.89 -9.88 10.21
CA ALA A 179 11.79 -11.23 9.68
C ALA A 179 12.41 -12.22 10.67
N GLU A 180 11.56 -13.06 11.25
CA GLU A 180 11.95 -14.11 12.21
C GLU A 180 12.62 -15.31 11.51
N SER A 181 12.48 -15.45 10.19
CA SER A 181 12.98 -16.60 9.42
C SER A 181 13.47 -16.23 8.00
N VAL A 182 14.53 -16.90 7.55
CA VAL A 182 15.16 -16.70 6.24
C VAL A 182 15.18 -18.01 5.46
N THR A 183 14.64 -17.99 4.25
CA THR A 183 14.79 -19.06 3.26
C THR A 183 15.88 -18.64 2.28
N ALA A 184 16.96 -19.42 2.19
CA ALA A 184 18.08 -19.12 1.28
C ALA A 184 18.06 -20.06 0.07
N ILE A 185 18.28 -19.51 -1.12
CA ILE A 185 18.52 -20.24 -2.37
C ILE A 185 19.93 -19.87 -2.85
N VAL A 186 20.78 -20.86 -3.08
CA VAL A 186 22.18 -20.70 -3.50
C VAL A 186 22.39 -21.31 -4.87
N GLY A 187 23.08 -20.59 -5.76
CA GLY A 187 23.45 -21.08 -7.09
C GLY A 187 22.25 -21.15 -8.02
N VAL A 188 21.73 -19.98 -8.43
CA VAL A 188 20.56 -19.90 -9.32
C VAL A 188 20.99 -19.87 -10.78
N ASP A 189 20.33 -20.68 -11.61
CA ASP A 189 20.45 -20.68 -13.06
C ASP A 189 19.15 -20.25 -13.78
N SER A 190 19.06 -20.45 -15.10
CA SER A 190 17.86 -20.14 -15.89
C SER A 190 16.64 -20.94 -15.46
N ASP A 191 16.85 -22.20 -15.07
CA ASP A 191 15.78 -23.18 -14.91
C ASP A 191 15.17 -23.10 -13.50
N THR A 192 15.96 -22.59 -12.56
CA THR A 192 15.59 -22.36 -11.16
C THR A 192 14.60 -21.19 -10.96
N GLN A 193 14.31 -20.39 -12.00
CA GLN A 193 13.38 -19.25 -11.87
C GLN A 193 11.95 -19.66 -11.50
N SER A 194 11.47 -20.76 -12.06
CA SER A 194 10.15 -21.32 -11.74
C SER A 194 10.05 -21.66 -10.25
N MET A 195 11.12 -22.23 -9.70
CA MET A 195 11.23 -22.57 -8.28
C MET A 195 11.34 -21.34 -7.38
N ILE A 196 12.09 -20.30 -7.75
CA ILE A 196 12.11 -19.04 -7.00
C ILE A 196 10.69 -18.47 -6.90
N SER A 197 9.93 -18.50 -8.00
CA SER A 197 8.55 -18.03 -8.01
C SER A 197 7.61 -18.90 -7.15
N ALA A 198 7.83 -20.21 -7.08
CA ALA A 198 7.06 -21.13 -6.27
C ALA A 198 7.38 -20.97 -4.77
N VAL A 199 8.66 -20.85 -4.42
CA VAL A 199 9.12 -20.59 -3.05
C VAL A 199 8.65 -19.22 -2.58
N ALA A 200 8.72 -18.19 -3.42
CA ALA A 200 8.21 -16.86 -3.07
C ALA A 200 6.71 -16.86 -2.76
N ARG A 201 5.91 -17.69 -3.47
CA ARG A 201 4.46 -17.84 -3.23
C ARG A 201 4.12 -18.66 -1.99
N THR A 202 4.98 -19.60 -1.61
CA THR A 202 4.79 -20.50 -0.44
C THR A 202 5.51 -20.00 0.81
N LEU A 203 6.19 -18.85 0.73
CA LEU A 203 6.90 -18.26 1.84
C LEU A 203 5.91 -17.76 2.90
N ASP A 204 6.19 -18.05 4.16
CA ASP A 204 5.40 -17.52 5.28
C ASP A 204 5.42 -15.99 5.26
N ARG A 205 4.33 -15.36 5.74
CA ARG A 205 4.17 -13.89 5.75
C ARG A 205 5.29 -13.13 6.50
N ARG A 206 6.07 -13.82 7.33
CA ARG A 206 7.21 -13.29 8.10
C ARG A 206 8.58 -13.79 7.62
N GLY A 207 8.60 -14.63 6.59
CA GLY A 207 9.82 -15.15 6.00
C GLY A 207 10.43 -14.17 5.01
N THR A 208 11.75 -14.16 4.90
CA THR A 208 12.45 -13.47 3.81
C THR A 208 13.10 -14.48 2.88
N LEU A 209 12.86 -14.35 1.58
CA LEU A 209 13.54 -15.12 0.54
C LEU A 209 14.85 -14.41 0.16
N VAL A 210 15.97 -15.08 0.35
CA VAL A 210 17.29 -14.61 -0.06
C VAL A 210 17.83 -15.49 -1.16
N VAL A 211 18.27 -14.87 -2.26
CA VAL A 211 18.91 -15.52 -3.40
C VAL A 211 20.38 -15.14 -3.39
N ILE A 212 21.27 -16.13 -3.33
CA ILE A 212 22.72 -15.96 -3.35
C ILE A 212 23.23 -16.37 -4.72
N THR A 213 23.87 -15.44 -5.43
CA THR A 213 24.39 -15.66 -6.79
C THR A 213 25.71 -14.92 -7.02
N GLY A 214 26.54 -15.40 -7.95
CA GLY A 214 27.90 -14.88 -8.16
C GLY A 214 28.05 -13.85 -9.26
N ALA A 215 27.15 -13.82 -10.24
CA ALA A 215 27.20 -12.87 -11.34
C ALA A 215 26.02 -11.88 -11.30
N SER A 216 26.32 -10.61 -11.58
CA SER A 216 25.32 -9.55 -11.70
C SER A 216 24.58 -9.62 -13.05
N ASP A 217 23.78 -10.65 -13.24
CA ASP A 217 23.02 -10.83 -14.49
C ASP A 217 21.63 -10.21 -14.41
N GLU A 218 20.93 -10.13 -15.55
CA GLU A 218 19.48 -9.85 -15.60
C GLU A 218 18.65 -10.74 -14.66
N ARG A 219 19.17 -11.92 -14.31
CA ARG A 219 18.63 -12.88 -13.34
C ARG A 219 18.42 -12.24 -11.97
N VAL A 220 19.34 -11.37 -11.54
CA VAL A 220 19.26 -10.60 -10.29
C VAL A 220 18.05 -9.66 -10.29
N GLN A 221 17.81 -8.98 -11.42
CA GLN A 221 16.67 -8.08 -11.52
C GLN A 221 15.34 -8.83 -11.51
N ARG A 222 15.25 -9.99 -12.19
CA ARG A 222 14.03 -10.83 -12.18
C ARG A 222 13.73 -11.38 -10.78
N ALA A 223 14.74 -11.88 -10.07
CA ALA A 223 14.57 -12.34 -8.68
C ALA A 223 14.10 -11.20 -7.74
N ARG A 224 14.65 -9.99 -7.89
CA ARG A 224 14.19 -8.80 -7.14
C ARG A 224 12.74 -8.43 -7.45
N ARG A 225 12.30 -8.55 -8.72
CA ARG A 225 10.90 -8.31 -9.11
C ARG A 225 9.94 -9.30 -8.46
N GLN A 226 10.38 -10.52 -8.20
CA GLN A 226 9.64 -11.57 -7.49
C GLN A 226 9.67 -11.41 -5.95
N GLY A 227 10.29 -10.35 -5.42
CA GLY A 227 10.34 -10.06 -3.99
C GLY A 227 11.49 -10.72 -3.24
N ALA A 228 12.39 -11.42 -3.94
CA ALA A 228 13.59 -11.99 -3.33
C ALA A 228 14.66 -10.91 -3.08
N ARG A 229 15.40 -11.05 -1.98
CA ARG A 229 16.61 -10.27 -1.72
C ARG A 229 17.80 -10.96 -2.35
N VAL A 230 18.46 -10.30 -3.28
CA VAL A 230 19.62 -10.88 -3.95
C VAL A 230 20.91 -10.42 -3.27
N VAL A 231 21.71 -11.38 -2.84
CA VAL A 231 23.06 -11.18 -2.30
C VAL A 231 24.05 -11.68 -3.34
N LEU A 232 24.96 -10.80 -3.74
CA LEU A 232 26.05 -11.16 -4.65
C LEU A 232 27.21 -11.69 -3.83
N VAL A 233 27.69 -12.88 -4.18
CA VAL A 233 28.75 -13.59 -3.45
C VAL A 233 29.69 -14.19 -4.48
N ASP A 234 30.98 -13.91 -4.36
CA ASP A 234 31.96 -14.59 -5.20
C ASP A 234 32.14 -16.03 -4.71
N PHE A 235 31.60 -16.98 -5.47
CA PHE A 235 31.67 -18.40 -5.14
C PHE A 235 33.09 -18.98 -5.23
N ASN A 236 34.04 -18.26 -5.85
CA ASN A 236 35.45 -18.65 -5.84
C ASN A 236 36.13 -18.31 -4.50
N THR A 237 35.54 -17.42 -3.70
CA THR A 237 36.06 -17.03 -2.38
C THR A 237 35.09 -17.48 -1.28
N PRO A 238 35.28 -18.70 -0.71
CA PRO A 238 34.31 -19.31 0.21
C PRO A 238 34.07 -18.51 1.51
N SER A 239 34.98 -17.61 1.87
CA SER A 239 34.81 -16.69 3.00
C SER A 239 33.63 -15.73 2.81
N THR A 240 33.28 -15.36 1.58
CA THR A 240 32.20 -14.41 1.29
C THR A 240 30.83 -15.02 1.56
N LEU A 241 30.63 -16.32 1.25
CA LEU A 241 29.39 -17.07 1.53
C LEU A 241 29.15 -17.23 3.03
N VAL A 242 30.19 -17.58 3.78
CA VAL A 242 30.13 -17.92 5.22
C VAL A 242 29.96 -16.67 6.10
N SER A 243 30.38 -15.49 5.62
CA SER A 243 30.31 -14.22 6.35
C SER A 243 28.90 -13.65 6.53
N LEU A 244 27.90 -14.20 5.83
CA LEU A 244 26.55 -13.63 5.81
C LEU A 244 25.84 -13.83 7.15
N ARG A 245 25.35 -12.73 7.75
CA ARG A 245 24.60 -12.77 9.02
C ARG A 245 23.25 -13.49 8.94
N LEU A 246 22.81 -13.86 7.74
CA LEU A 246 21.53 -14.51 7.49
C LEU A 246 21.45 -15.94 8.03
N TRP A 247 22.59 -16.63 8.18
CA TRP A 247 22.66 -18.02 8.62
C TRP A 247 22.03 -18.25 10.00
N ARG A 248 22.10 -17.25 10.89
CA ARG A 248 21.53 -17.33 12.24
C ARG A 248 19.99 -17.47 12.26
N ARG A 249 19.31 -17.03 11.20
CA ARG A 249 17.85 -17.09 11.07
C ARG A 249 17.39 -18.03 9.96
N LEU A 250 18.27 -18.92 9.50
CA LEU A 250 17.98 -19.82 8.40
C LEU A 250 16.88 -20.81 8.80
N SER A 251 15.81 -20.85 8.01
CA SER A 251 14.68 -21.77 8.19
C SER A 251 14.57 -22.82 7.10
N ARG A 252 15.07 -22.55 5.88
CA ARG A 252 15.13 -23.50 4.75
C ARG A 252 16.31 -23.15 3.86
N LEU A 253 16.96 -24.16 3.30
CA LEU A 253 18.10 -24.02 2.39
C LEU A 253 17.84 -24.78 1.09
N TYR A 254 18.04 -24.10 -0.03
CA TYR A 254 17.96 -24.66 -1.38
C TYR A 254 19.33 -24.51 -2.04
N LEU A 255 19.94 -25.61 -2.47
CA LEU A 255 21.21 -25.63 -3.19
C LEU A 255 20.92 -26.08 -4.62
N MET A 256 21.15 -25.19 -5.59
CA MET A 256 20.58 -25.29 -6.94
C MET A 256 21.61 -25.17 -8.05
N ALA A 257 22.90 -25.27 -7.73
CA ALA A 257 23.91 -25.33 -8.79
C ALA A 257 23.63 -26.52 -9.72
N PRO A 258 23.91 -26.37 -11.02
CA PRO A 258 23.87 -27.48 -11.96
C PRO A 258 24.86 -28.60 -11.61
N ASP A 259 26.03 -28.23 -11.09
CA ASP A 259 27.05 -29.18 -10.66
C ASP A 259 26.76 -29.69 -9.22
N PRO A 260 26.49 -30.99 -9.03
CA PRO A 260 26.28 -31.57 -7.71
C PRO A 260 27.49 -31.42 -6.77
N ALA A 261 28.72 -31.42 -7.32
CA ALA A 261 29.93 -31.28 -6.51
C ALA A 261 30.00 -29.90 -5.85
N LEU A 262 29.59 -28.84 -6.56
CA LEU A 262 29.47 -27.49 -6.00
C LEU A 262 28.43 -27.43 -4.88
N ASN A 263 27.27 -28.07 -5.07
CA ASN A 263 26.23 -28.10 -4.04
C ASN A 263 26.73 -28.79 -2.76
N LEU A 264 27.43 -29.92 -2.88
CA LEU A 264 27.99 -30.63 -1.72
C LEU A 264 29.09 -29.82 -1.03
N MET A 265 29.97 -29.16 -1.79
CA MET A 265 31.02 -28.29 -1.26
C MET A 265 30.42 -27.12 -0.46
N TRP A 266 29.41 -26.43 -1.01
CA TRP A 266 28.73 -25.34 -0.29
C TRP A 266 27.96 -25.85 0.93
N LEU A 267 27.36 -27.04 0.84
CA LEU A 267 26.67 -27.64 1.97
C LEU A 267 27.62 -27.88 3.15
N ASP A 268 28.81 -28.42 2.92
CA ASP A 268 29.81 -28.63 3.98
C ASP A 268 30.21 -27.29 4.64
N GLN A 269 30.51 -26.28 3.84
CA GLN A 269 30.88 -24.95 4.32
C GLN A 269 29.77 -24.28 5.14
N ILE A 270 28.53 -24.31 4.65
CA ILE A 270 27.37 -23.76 5.35
C ILE A 270 27.09 -24.56 6.63
N SER A 271 27.21 -25.89 6.59
CA SER A 271 26.97 -26.76 7.75
C SER A 271 27.96 -26.51 8.88
N ARG A 272 29.25 -26.33 8.56
CA ARG A 272 30.28 -25.93 9.53
C ARG A 272 29.96 -24.56 10.16
N ARG A 273 29.48 -23.61 9.37
CA ARG A 273 29.10 -22.29 9.91
C ARG A 273 27.83 -22.35 10.76
N LEU A 274 26.87 -23.18 10.38
CA LEU A 274 25.65 -23.39 11.13
C LEU A 274 25.91 -24.09 12.45
N SER A 275 26.87 -25.02 12.54
CA SER A 275 27.22 -25.66 13.81
C SER A 275 27.85 -24.69 14.81
N GLU A 276 28.57 -23.66 14.33
CA GLU A 276 29.14 -22.60 15.17
C GLU A 276 28.10 -21.61 15.70
N ILE A 277 27.06 -21.30 14.92
CA ILE A 277 26.14 -20.18 15.22
C ILE A 277 24.74 -20.64 15.65
N ALA A 278 24.26 -21.77 15.14
CA ALA A 278 22.89 -22.20 15.31
C ALA A 278 22.76 -23.32 16.35
N HIS A 279 21.79 -23.20 17.25
CA HIS A 279 21.39 -24.28 18.12
C HIS A 279 20.73 -25.40 17.30
N LYS A 280 21.11 -26.66 17.55
CA LYS A 280 20.67 -27.90 16.87
C LYS A 280 19.20 -27.89 16.44
N ARG A 281 18.90 -27.31 15.28
CA ARG A 281 17.56 -27.26 14.68
C ARG A 281 17.62 -28.02 13.36
N ARG A 282 16.68 -28.95 13.16
CA ARG A 282 16.55 -29.67 11.88
C ARG A 282 16.22 -28.65 10.79
N LEU A 283 17.14 -28.44 9.87
CA LEU A 283 16.99 -27.51 8.74
C LEU A 283 16.46 -28.30 7.54
N PRO A 284 15.28 -27.96 7.00
CA PRO A 284 14.83 -28.45 5.70
C PRO A 284 15.81 -28.01 4.61
N LEU A 285 16.42 -29.00 3.96
CA LEU A 285 17.40 -28.84 2.89
C LEU A 285 16.85 -29.47 1.62
N ILE A 286 16.92 -28.74 0.51
CA ILE A 286 16.63 -29.26 -0.83
C ILE A 286 17.88 -29.03 -1.68
N VAL A 287 18.41 -30.11 -2.26
CA VAL A 287 19.60 -30.07 -3.10
C VAL A 287 19.23 -30.60 -4.48
N ARG A 288 19.63 -29.88 -5.52
CA ARG A 288 19.60 -30.36 -6.89
C ARG A 288 20.80 -31.27 -7.14
N MET A 289 20.52 -32.45 -7.65
CA MET A 289 21.51 -33.40 -8.12
C MET A 289 21.14 -33.73 -9.56
N ASP A 290 21.85 -33.12 -10.50
CA ASP A 290 21.75 -33.51 -11.90
C ASP A 290 22.68 -34.70 -12.12
N ASP A 291 22.19 -35.75 -12.77
CA ASP A 291 22.99 -36.91 -13.19
C ASP A 291 23.74 -36.52 -14.48
N PRO A 292 25.06 -36.77 -14.59
CA PRO A 292 25.85 -36.43 -15.79
C PRO A 292 25.39 -37.14 -17.08
#